data_AF-A0A8J5Q221-F1
#
_entry.id   AF-A0A8J5Q221-F1
#
_cell.length_a   1.000
_cell.length_b   1.000
_cell.length_c   1.000
_cell.angle_alpha   90.00
_cell.angle_beta   90.00
_cell.angle_gamma   90.00
#
_symmetry.space_group_name_H-M   'P 1'
#
loop_
_entity.id
_entity.type
_entity.pdbx_description
1 polymer ?
#
loop_
_entity_poly.entity_id
_entity_poly.type
_entity_poly.pdbx_seq_one_letter_code
_entity_poly.pdbx_strand_id
1 'polypeptide(L)'
;MRFTDIVSTIFVARTIAFSHDAQHRLNDKINVAGTTDTNPKCHLPAPLNPSDDGLESSHDLFSSKKALQLMVKKHQSLVRIPSICYDDMGDLDTDDRWKPFNDIPKMLKKAYPTVQQIRPRLHPPRLRPIPPANSSSRPSRRRPRSRRNTPRMGPPPFDAFYNETDGYLWGRGASDDKSAITAQMSALEALLSQKTYKPRRTVILAFGFDEECSGHRGAGHISKHLEKRYGEHGIAAILDEGGAGLQKMGDVLYALPAVYEKGYLDVWFNVSVVGGHSSVPTPHTAIGIMAEIVTTLEHNPFKPEIAKNGAIHQCLACFAEHSPHVFPDLTKLVNGGDLQGVAKFLTKLSRDMQYMVQTSQAIDVISGGQKINALPEFVTLGVNHRYAPQDSIGSIQHRIVGLIKDIAESHKLRVEAFENDGDYDEYLTANDLSRQCKKDDDLWQQNYKGTLTIAAKKKSYITPQSPTTGPVWDIFAGTVRHSFAQEAKAVVAAPGAMTGNTDTRHYLNLSKNIYRWSPGSLKSFSNIHGVNERLLMSEQMNMAKFYYDFIRNFDKADV
;
A
#
# COMPACT_ATOMS: atom_id res chain seq x y z
N MET A 1 6.92 -18.68 35.20
CA MET A 1 6.28 -19.74 34.40
C MET A 1 6.84 -19.63 32.98
N ARG A 2 7.42 -20.71 32.44
CA ARG A 2 8.21 -20.72 31.20
C ARG A 2 7.29 -20.72 29.97
N PHE A 3 7.50 -19.78 29.05
CA PHE A 3 6.91 -19.77 27.70
C PHE A 3 7.69 -20.75 26.80
N THR A 4 7.30 -22.03 26.80
CA THR A 4 7.97 -23.07 25.98
C THR A 4 7.04 -23.89 25.08
N ASP A 5 5.75 -23.55 24.99
CA ASP A 5 4.80 -24.25 24.11
C ASP A 5 4.16 -23.29 23.09
N ILE A 6 4.96 -22.81 22.14
CA ILE A 6 4.45 -22.18 20.92
C ILE A 6 4.35 -23.27 19.85
N VAL A 7 3.15 -23.83 19.72
CA VAL A 7 2.78 -24.83 18.72
C VAL A 7 2.87 -24.20 17.32
N SER A 8 3.89 -24.63 16.56
CA SER A 8 3.93 -24.69 15.10
C SER A 8 3.54 -23.43 14.32
N THR A 9 4.38 -22.39 14.39
CA THR A 9 4.33 -21.22 13.50
C THR A 9 4.32 -21.68 12.03
N ILE A 10 3.26 -21.32 11.32
CA ILE A 10 3.14 -21.35 9.87
C ILE A 10 3.68 -19.98 9.43
N PHE A 11 4.94 -19.95 8.99
CA PHE A 11 5.59 -18.73 8.53
C PHE A 11 5.15 -18.45 7.11
N VAL A 12 4.33 -17.41 7.01
CA VAL A 12 3.61 -17.05 5.82
C VAL A 12 3.66 -15.48 5.91
N ALA A 13 4.21 -14.73 4.93
CA ALA A 13 4.27 -13.24 4.57
C ALA A 13 3.39 -12.57 3.42
N ARG A 14 2.21 -11.96 3.59
CA ARG A 14 1.14 -11.47 2.61
C ARG A 14 1.10 -11.82 1.08
N THR A 15 1.97 -12.66 0.55
CA THR A 15 2.41 -12.74 -0.84
C THR A 15 2.43 -14.18 -1.38
N ILE A 16 1.87 -14.46 -2.57
CA ILE A 16 2.24 -15.70 -3.26
C ILE A 16 3.64 -15.53 -3.85
N ALA A 17 4.62 -16.24 -3.29
CA ALA A 17 6.00 -16.21 -3.74
C ALA A 17 6.43 -17.57 -4.30
N PHE A 18 6.95 -17.59 -5.54
CA PHE A 18 7.55 -18.79 -6.15
C PHE A 18 9.08 -18.73 -6.02
N SER A 19 9.72 -19.76 -5.47
CA SER A 19 11.18 -19.80 -5.38
C SER A 19 11.82 -20.48 -6.59
N HIS A 20 12.93 -19.94 -7.09
CA HIS A 20 13.73 -20.55 -8.16
C HIS A 20 14.68 -21.62 -7.59
N ASP A 21 14.92 -22.70 -8.34
CA ASP A 21 15.94 -23.71 -8.00
C ASP A 21 17.32 -23.21 -8.44
N ALA A 22 18.31 -23.23 -7.54
CA ALA A 22 19.51 -22.42 -7.68
C ALA A 22 20.50 -22.97 -8.73
N GLN A 23 20.64 -22.28 -9.87
CA GLN A 23 21.89 -22.18 -10.64
C GLN A 23 21.77 -21.15 -11.77
N HIS A 24 22.33 -19.95 -11.55
CA HIS A 24 23.13 -19.12 -12.48
C HIS A 24 23.14 -17.66 -11.99
N ARG A 25 24.29 -17.23 -11.44
CA ARG A 25 24.60 -15.82 -11.18
C ARG A 25 25.30 -15.26 -12.41
N LEU A 26 24.77 -14.21 -13.05
CA LEU A 26 25.56 -13.33 -13.91
C LEU A 26 25.06 -11.87 -13.84
N ASN A 27 25.92 -11.07 -13.21
CA ASN A 27 26.36 -9.69 -13.49
C ASN A 27 25.36 -8.55 -13.74
N ASP A 28 25.52 -7.56 -12.85
CA ASP A 28 25.19 -6.15 -12.98
C ASP A 28 25.67 -5.52 -14.30
N LYS A 29 24.75 -4.76 -14.91
CA LYS A 29 24.92 -3.41 -15.46
C LYS A 29 23.59 -2.98 -16.07
N ILE A 30 22.82 -2.17 -15.33
CA ILE A 30 21.61 -1.53 -15.86
C ILE A 30 22.08 -0.41 -16.80
N ASN A 31 22.18 -0.73 -18.09
CA ASN A 31 22.25 0.28 -19.15
C ASN A 31 20.85 0.81 -19.40
N VAL A 32 20.63 2.10 -19.10
CA VAL A 32 19.49 2.86 -19.58
C VAL A 32 19.72 3.09 -21.09
N ALA A 33 19.29 2.12 -21.90
CA ALA A 33 19.29 2.26 -23.35
C ALA A 33 18.09 3.11 -23.76
N GLY A 34 18.37 4.28 -24.33
CA GLY A 34 17.39 5.13 -24.98
C GLY A 34 16.64 4.38 -26.07
N THR A 35 15.35 4.68 -26.21
CA THR A 35 14.56 4.24 -27.35
C THR A 35 13.74 5.40 -27.89
N THR A 36 13.65 5.36 -29.21
CA THR A 36 13.03 6.25 -30.18
C THR A 36 11.64 6.77 -29.83
N ASP A 37 11.33 7.91 -30.43
CA ASP A 37 10.19 8.82 -30.23
C ASP A 37 8.80 8.23 -30.57
N THR A 38 8.40 7.16 -29.87
CA THR A 38 7.07 6.55 -30.02
C THR A 38 6.46 6.23 -28.66
N ASN A 39 5.14 6.41 -28.53
CA ASN A 39 4.38 5.99 -27.35
C ASN A 39 4.64 4.51 -27.01
N PRO A 40 4.63 4.14 -25.71
CA PRO A 40 4.78 2.76 -25.31
C PRO A 40 3.65 1.93 -25.93
N LYS A 41 3.99 0.79 -26.54
CA LYS A 41 2.98 -0.16 -27.03
C LYS A 41 2.39 -0.95 -25.88
N CYS A 42 1.11 -1.31 -25.96
CA CYS A 42 0.50 -2.19 -24.97
C CYS A 42 1.03 -3.62 -25.15
N HIS A 43 1.75 -4.13 -24.16
CA HIS A 43 2.19 -5.53 -24.16
C HIS A 43 1.08 -6.41 -23.58
N LEU A 44 0.37 -7.13 -24.46
CA LEU A 44 -0.78 -7.94 -24.09
C LEU A 44 -0.61 -9.41 -24.53
N PRO A 45 -0.08 -10.26 -23.63
CA PRO A 45 0.14 -11.69 -23.88
C PRO A 45 -1.15 -12.45 -24.22
N ALA A 46 -1.03 -13.61 -24.87
CA ALA A 46 -2.18 -14.49 -25.11
C ALA A 46 -2.76 -15.04 -23.78
N PRO A 47 -4.07 -15.36 -23.71
CA PRO A 47 -4.64 -16.02 -22.54
C PRO A 47 -3.92 -17.34 -22.25
N LEU A 48 -3.59 -17.60 -20.98
CA LEU A 48 -2.85 -18.78 -20.54
C LEU A 48 -3.80 -19.75 -19.84
N ASN A 49 -4.23 -20.77 -20.57
CA ASN A 49 -5.18 -21.78 -20.10
C ASN A 49 -4.44 -23.00 -19.53
N PRO A 50 -4.56 -23.32 -18.22
CA PRO A 50 -3.88 -24.45 -17.61
C PRO A 50 -4.54 -25.82 -17.86
N SER A 51 -5.60 -25.92 -18.67
CA SER A 51 -6.46 -27.12 -18.80
C SER A 51 -5.76 -28.43 -19.25
N ASP A 52 -4.51 -28.37 -19.69
CA ASP A 52 -3.74 -29.51 -20.21
C ASP A 52 -2.94 -30.30 -19.15
N ASP A 53 -3.01 -29.95 -17.85
CA ASP A 53 -2.38 -30.77 -16.77
C ASP A 53 -3.22 -31.92 -16.24
N GLY A 54 -4.49 -32.04 -16.66
CA GLY A 54 -5.42 -33.04 -16.11
C GLY A 54 -5.89 -32.76 -14.68
N LEU A 55 -5.71 -31.54 -14.17
CA LEU A 55 -6.34 -31.08 -12.93
C LEU A 55 -7.76 -30.58 -13.20
N GLU A 56 -8.61 -30.57 -12.16
CA GLU A 56 -9.95 -30.02 -12.25
C GLU A 56 -9.90 -28.52 -12.61
N SER A 57 -10.88 -28.06 -13.38
CA SER A 57 -10.97 -26.65 -13.77
C SER A 57 -11.32 -25.77 -12.57
N SER A 58 -10.76 -24.56 -12.52
CA SER A 58 -11.12 -23.57 -11.49
C SER A 58 -12.63 -23.25 -11.52
N HIS A 59 -13.23 -23.26 -12.71
CA HIS A 59 -14.66 -23.05 -12.89
C HIS A 59 -15.48 -24.12 -12.16
N ASP A 60 -15.18 -25.41 -12.32
CA ASP A 60 -15.97 -26.49 -11.73
C ASP A 60 -15.82 -26.52 -10.20
N LEU A 61 -14.61 -26.23 -9.71
CA LEU A 61 -14.31 -26.15 -8.28
C LEU A 61 -15.02 -25.01 -7.56
N PHE A 62 -15.14 -23.84 -8.22
CA PHE A 62 -15.52 -22.58 -7.58
C PHE A 62 -16.80 -21.92 -8.12
N SER A 63 -17.63 -22.62 -8.90
CA SER A 63 -18.89 -22.02 -9.43
C SER A 63 -20.18 -22.62 -8.86
N SER A 64 -20.10 -23.72 -8.12
CA SER A 64 -21.30 -24.34 -7.54
C SER A 64 -21.85 -23.57 -6.32
N LYS A 65 -23.16 -23.66 -6.08
CA LYS A 65 -23.80 -23.10 -4.86
C LYS A 65 -23.16 -23.66 -3.57
N LYS A 66 -22.76 -24.93 -3.59
CA LYS A 66 -22.07 -25.59 -2.47
C LYS A 66 -20.69 -24.97 -2.23
N ALA A 67 -19.94 -24.70 -3.29
CA ALA A 67 -18.64 -24.04 -3.20
C ALA A 67 -18.77 -22.61 -2.65
N LEU A 68 -19.78 -21.86 -3.12
CA LEU A 68 -20.09 -20.52 -2.59
C LEU A 68 -20.41 -20.56 -1.09
N GLN A 69 -21.30 -21.45 -0.65
CA GLN A 69 -21.65 -21.59 0.77
C GLN A 69 -20.44 -21.98 1.63
N LEU A 70 -19.55 -22.83 1.11
CA LEU A 70 -18.31 -23.19 1.81
C LEU A 70 -17.36 -21.99 1.91
N MET A 71 -17.19 -21.22 0.83
CA MET A 71 -16.37 -20.01 0.80
C MET A 71 -16.91 -18.96 1.79
N VAL A 72 -18.22 -18.72 1.78
CA VAL A 72 -18.89 -17.84 2.75
C VAL A 72 -18.58 -18.29 4.18
N LYS A 73 -18.77 -19.58 4.50
CA LYS A 73 -18.51 -20.10 5.84
C LYS A 73 -17.05 -19.92 6.27
N LYS A 74 -16.10 -20.22 5.37
CA LYS A 74 -14.66 -20.04 5.61
C LYS A 74 -14.34 -18.56 5.86
N HIS A 75 -14.85 -17.67 5.03
CA HIS A 75 -14.60 -16.23 5.16
C HIS A 75 -15.24 -15.66 6.43
N GLN A 76 -16.49 -16.02 6.73
CA GLN A 76 -17.17 -15.62 7.96
C GLN A 76 -16.39 -16.01 9.22
N SER A 77 -15.83 -17.22 9.25
CA SER A 77 -15.03 -17.69 10.38
C SER A 77 -13.78 -16.83 10.61
N LEU A 78 -13.16 -16.29 9.56
CA LEU A 78 -12.00 -15.41 9.67
C LEU A 78 -12.42 -13.97 10.01
N VAL A 79 -13.49 -13.46 9.38
CA VAL A 79 -14.02 -12.11 9.65
C VAL A 79 -14.46 -11.94 11.10
N ARG A 80 -15.01 -13.00 11.74
CA ARG A 80 -15.40 -13.00 13.16
C ARG A 80 -14.26 -12.80 14.16
N ILE A 81 -13.00 -12.96 13.74
CA ILE A 81 -11.85 -12.77 14.61
C ILE A 81 -11.48 -11.27 14.63
N PRO A 82 -11.58 -10.55 15.77
CA PRO A 82 -11.33 -9.11 15.83
C PRO A 82 -9.83 -8.79 15.90
N SER A 83 -9.11 -9.09 14.83
CA SER A 83 -7.67 -8.90 14.66
C SER A 83 -7.32 -7.46 14.27
N ILE A 84 -7.50 -6.51 15.19
CA ILE A 84 -7.24 -5.09 14.97
C ILE A 84 -5.85 -4.74 15.47
N CYS A 85 -5.03 -4.08 14.66
CA CYS A 85 -3.80 -3.46 15.12
C CYS A 85 -3.91 -1.93 15.14
N TYR A 86 -3.18 -1.30 16.07
CA TYR A 86 -3.17 0.15 16.28
C TYR A 86 -1.71 0.64 16.28
N ASP A 87 -1.49 1.90 15.92
CA ASP A 87 -0.16 2.53 15.93
C ASP A 87 0.50 2.54 17.32
N ASP A 88 -0.30 2.49 18.40
CA ASP A 88 0.16 2.55 19.79
C ASP A 88 0.23 1.17 20.48
N MET A 89 0.24 0.08 19.72
CA MET A 89 0.38 -1.26 20.29
C MET A 89 1.77 -1.50 20.87
N GLY A 90 1.78 -2.04 22.09
CA GLY A 90 2.99 -2.47 22.79
C GLY A 90 3.54 -3.79 22.26
N ASP A 91 4.46 -4.38 23.01
CA ASP A 91 5.10 -5.64 22.64
C ASP A 91 4.13 -6.82 22.66
N LEU A 92 4.35 -7.80 21.78
CA LEU A 92 3.49 -8.97 21.57
C LEU A 92 3.21 -9.74 22.87
N ASP A 93 4.20 -9.84 23.76
CA ASP A 93 4.11 -10.62 25.00
C ASP A 93 3.39 -9.88 26.14
N THR A 94 3.21 -8.56 26.01
CA THR A 94 2.71 -7.71 27.11
C THR A 94 1.41 -6.98 26.79
N ASP A 95 1.12 -6.76 25.50
CA ASP A 95 -0.09 -6.10 25.06
C ASP A 95 -1.17 -7.11 24.67
N ASP A 96 -2.11 -7.31 25.57
CA ASP A 96 -3.25 -8.22 25.42
C ASP A 96 -4.10 -7.95 24.17
N ARG A 97 -4.02 -6.75 23.57
CA ARG A 97 -4.73 -6.44 22.32
C ARG A 97 -4.26 -7.30 21.14
N TRP A 98 -3.09 -7.94 21.23
CA TRP A 98 -2.61 -8.93 20.25
C TRP A 98 -3.27 -10.32 20.37
N LYS A 99 -3.94 -10.62 21.49
CA LYS A 99 -4.50 -11.96 21.75
C LYS A 99 -5.42 -12.50 20.63
N PRO A 100 -6.33 -11.70 20.01
CA PRO A 100 -7.21 -12.20 18.95
C PRO A 100 -6.46 -12.78 17.73
N PHE A 101 -5.24 -12.31 17.45
CA PHE A 101 -4.44 -12.80 16.32
C PHE A 101 -4.06 -14.28 16.47
N ASN A 102 -3.98 -14.79 17.70
CA ASN A 102 -3.68 -16.20 17.99
C ASN A 102 -4.78 -17.16 17.49
N ASP A 103 -5.98 -16.66 17.22
CA ASP A 103 -7.09 -17.48 16.73
C ASP A 103 -7.08 -17.64 15.21
N ILE A 104 -6.37 -16.77 14.47
CA ILE A 104 -6.26 -16.86 13.00
C ILE A 104 -5.58 -18.19 12.59
N PRO A 105 -4.38 -18.55 13.10
CA PRO A 105 -3.75 -19.82 12.72
C PRO A 105 -4.60 -21.04 13.11
N LYS A 106 -5.32 -20.99 14.23
CA LYS A 106 -6.22 -22.06 14.68
C LYS A 106 -7.38 -22.24 13.72
N MET A 107 -8.00 -21.13 13.30
CA MET A 107 -9.07 -21.11 12.32
C MET A 107 -8.59 -21.68 10.98
N LEU A 108 -7.45 -21.19 10.47
CA LEU A 108 -6.89 -21.65 9.19
C LEU A 108 -6.56 -23.15 9.23
N LYS A 109 -5.97 -23.64 10.32
CA LYS A 109 -5.68 -25.06 10.51
C LYS A 109 -6.95 -25.92 10.47
N LYS A 110 -8.05 -25.43 11.06
CA LYS A 110 -9.34 -26.12 11.07
C LYS A 110 -10.04 -26.08 9.70
N ALA A 111 -9.93 -24.97 8.97
CA ALA A 111 -10.65 -24.73 7.73
C ALA A 111 -9.96 -25.33 6.48
N TYR A 112 -8.64 -25.56 6.54
CA TYR A 112 -7.81 -26.02 5.42
C TYR A 112 -6.86 -27.16 5.85
N PRO A 113 -7.39 -28.34 6.20
CA PRO A 113 -6.59 -29.44 6.75
C PRO A 113 -5.56 -30.01 5.77
N THR A 114 -5.81 -30.02 4.46
CA THR A 114 -4.87 -30.59 3.47
C THR A 114 -3.60 -29.74 3.37
N VAL A 115 -3.74 -28.41 3.33
CA VAL A 115 -2.62 -27.46 3.37
C VAL A 115 -1.73 -27.69 4.61
N GLN A 116 -2.31 -28.12 5.73
CA GLN A 116 -1.58 -28.37 6.98
C GLN A 116 -0.77 -29.66 6.97
N GLN A 117 -1.22 -30.67 6.23
CA GLN A 117 -0.62 -32.00 6.23
C GLN A 117 0.66 -32.07 5.37
N ILE A 118 0.77 -31.26 4.33
CA ILE A 118 1.80 -31.41 3.29
C ILE A 118 3.15 -30.75 3.65
N ARG A 119 3.37 -30.29 4.89
CA ARG A 119 4.64 -29.64 5.30
C ARG A 119 5.91 -30.42 4.88
N PRO A 120 6.76 -29.89 3.98
CA PRO A 120 8.15 -30.32 3.87
C PRO A 120 9.04 -29.32 4.63
N ARG A 121 9.81 -29.84 5.59
CA ARG A 121 11.07 -29.33 6.19
C ARG A 121 11.37 -27.83 6.07
N LEU A 122 11.20 -27.12 7.19
CA LEU A 122 11.82 -25.81 7.43
C LEU A 122 11.84 -25.49 8.93
N HIS A 123 13.04 -25.38 9.50
CA HIS A 123 13.27 -25.14 10.93
C HIS A 123 12.84 -23.71 11.33
N PRO A 124 12.17 -23.52 12.48
CA PRO A 124 11.84 -22.19 12.95
C PRO A 124 13.12 -21.41 13.34
N PRO A 125 13.22 -20.11 13.02
CA PRO A 125 14.22 -19.25 13.64
C PRO A 125 13.94 -19.17 15.14
N ARG A 126 14.92 -19.61 15.94
CA ARG A 126 14.92 -19.42 17.39
C ARG A 126 15.04 -17.93 17.68
N LEU A 127 14.00 -17.31 18.23
CA LEU A 127 14.12 -16.03 18.91
C LEU A 127 14.89 -16.27 20.22
N ARG A 128 16.13 -15.81 20.30
CA ARG A 128 16.84 -15.68 21.58
C ARG A 128 16.55 -14.29 22.14
N PRO A 129 16.05 -14.15 23.38
CA PRO A 129 15.95 -12.86 24.03
C PRO A 129 17.36 -12.30 24.29
N ILE A 130 17.60 -11.05 23.90
CA ILE A 130 18.69 -10.22 24.42
C ILE A 130 18.11 -9.49 25.64
N PRO A 131 18.73 -9.53 26.82
CA PRO A 131 18.19 -8.85 28.00
C PRO A 131 18.26 -7.32 27.84
N PRO A 132 17.25 -6.57 28.36
CA PRO A 132 17.26 -5.11 28.27
C PRO A 132 18.33 -4.52 29.19
N ALA A 133 19.12 -3.60 28.64
CA ALA A 133 19.89 -2.65 29.43
C ALA A 133 18.92 -1.55 29.93
N ASN A 134 18.98 -1.28 31.23
CA ASN A 134 18.17 -0.30 31.95
C ASN A 134 18.03 1.04 31.21
N SER A 135 16.80 1.55 31.11
CA SER A 135 16.54 2.98 31.31
C SER A 135 15.12 3.20 31.81
N SER A 136 15.04 3.87 32.95
CA SER A 136 13.82 4.25 33.64
C SER A 136 13.27 5.56 33.06
N SER A 137 12.11 5.51 32.40
CA SER A 137 11.25 6.67 32.25
C SER A 137 9.83 6.22 31.93
N ARG A 138 8.88 6.53 32.81
CA ARG A 138 7.44 6.26 32.62
C ARG A 138 6.88 7.20 31.55
N PRO A 139 6.18 6.71 30.50
CA PRO A 139 5.38 7.57 29.65
C PRO A 139 3.98 7.76 30.26
N SER A 140 3.52 9.01 30.20
CA SER A 140 2.17 9.46 30.57
C SER A 140 1.10 8.81 29.70
N ARG A 141 0.11 8.17 30.35
CA ARG A 141 -1.02 7.47 29.73
C ARG A 141 -2.07 8.48 29.24
N ARG A 142 -2.10 8.76 27.93
CA ARG A 142 -3.26 9.42 27.28
C ARG A 142 -4.18 8.33 26.71
N ARG A 143 -5.35 8.13 27.34
CA ARG A 143 -6.40 7.24 26.79
C ARG A 143 -6.96 7.85 25.49
N PRO A 144 -7.13 7.08 24.40
CA PRO A 144 -7.93 7.53 23.28
C PRO A 144 -9.38 7.74 23.74
N ARG A 145 -9.89 8.94 23.52
CA ARG A 145 -11.28 9.32 23.76
C ARG A 145 -12.14 8.53 22.79
N SER A 146 -13.16 7.82 23.28
CA SER A 146 -14.10 7.06 22.47
C SER A 146 -14.64 7.92 21.32
N ARG A 147 -14.53 7.42 20.07
CA ARG A 147 -15.15 8.08 18.93
C ARG A 147 -16.66 8.09 19.13
N ARG A 148 -17.23 9.30 19.00
CA ARG A 148 -18.64 9.64 19.17
C ARG A 148 -19.55 8.81 18.26
N ASN A 149 -20.75 8.54 18.78
CA ASN A 149 -21.91 7.98 18.09
C ASN A 149 -22.17 8.63 16.73
N THR A 150 -21.71 8.01 15.65
CA THR A 150 -22.37 8.10 14.34
C THR A 150 -23.44 7.01 14.27
N PRO A 151 -24.68 7.30 13.81
CA PRO A 151 -25.70 6.28 13.66
C PRO A 151 -25.18 5.16 12.75
N ARG A 152 -25.09 3.96 13.32
CA ARG A 152 -24.48 2.78 12.72
C ARG A 152 -25.52 2.10 11.82
N MET A 153 -25.56 2.48 10.54
CA MET A 153 -26.43 1.84 9.54
C MET A 153 -25.77 0.53 9.08
N GLY A 154 -25.96 -0.62 9.74
CA GLY A 154 -25.46 -1.91 9.26
C GLY A 154 -25.10 -2.95 10.35
N PRO A 155 -24.83 -4.21 9.99
CA PRO A 155 -24.51 -5.29 10.94
C PRO A 155 -23.25 -5.00 11.78
N PRO A 156 -23.11 -5.53 13.01
CA PRO A 156 -21.88 -5.50 13.81
C PRO A 156 -20.61 -5.87 13.02
N PRO A 157 -19.47 -5.20 13.27
CA PRO A 157 -18.33 -5.25 12.35
C PRO A 157 -17.69 -6.65 12.32
N PHE A 158 -17.91 -7.48 13.34
CA PHE A 158 -17.35 -8.82 13.42
C PHE A 158 -18.43 -9.92 13.41
N ASP A 159 -19.68 -9.61 13.06
CA ASP A 159 -20.73 -10.66 12.93
C ASP A 159 -20.55 -11.51 11.67
N ALA A 160 -19.88 -10.94 10.66
CA ALA A 160 -19.71 -11.51 9.34
C ALA A 160 -21.06 -11.86 8.69
N PHE A 161 -21.96 -10.89 8.63
CA PHE A 161 -23.31 -11.11 8.11
C PHE A 161 -23.28 -11.29 6.60
N TYR A 162 -23.77 -12.43 6.10
CA TYR A 162 -23.91 -12.70 4.67
C TYR A 162 -25.37 -12.53 4.26
N ASN A 163 -25.63 -11.65 3.30
CA ASN A 163 -26.95 -11.47 2.72
C ASN A 163 -27.04 -12.23 1.39
N GLU A 164 -27.84 -13.29 1.35
CA GLU A 164 -28.02 -14.10 0.13
C GLU A 164 -28.71 -13.34 -1.00
N THR A 165 -29.45 -12.26 -0.68
CA THR A 165 -30.22 -11.49 -1.67
C THR A 165 -29.34 -10.59 -2.53
N ASP A 166 -28.38 -9.90 -1.91
CA ASP A 166 -27.44 -9.01 -2.61
C ASP A 166 -26.07 -9.67 -2.85
N GLY A 167 -25.81 -10.84 -2.23
CA GLY A 167 -24.56 -11.59 -2.36
C GLY A 167 -23.39 -11.03 -1.55
N TYR A 168 -23.61 -10.03 -0.69
CA TYR A 168 -22.55 -9.39 0.09
C TYR A 168 -22.34 -10.04 1.46
N LEU A 169 -21.07 -10.20 1.84
CA LEU A 169 -20.64 -10.47 3.20
C LEU A 169 -20.14 -9.16 3.84
N TRP A 170 -20.80 -8.76 4.92
CA TRP A 170 -20.53 -7.52 5.67
C TRP A 170 -19.68 -7.83 6.90
N GLY A 171 -18.59 -7.09 7.07
CA GLY A 171 -17.72 -7.19 8.23
C GLY A 171 -16.36 -6.53 8.02
N ARG A 172 -15.71 -6.13 9.11
CA ARG A 172 -14.36 -5.56 9.13
C ARG A 172 -13.35 -6.64 8.72
N GLY A 173 -12.60 -6.33 7.68
CA GLY A 173 -11.70 -7.24 7.00
C GLY A 173 -12.38 -8.24 6.07
N ALA A 174 -13.69 -8.09 5.80
CA ALA A 174 -14.33 -8.88 4.74
C ALA A 174 -13.70 -8.61 3.38
N SER A 175 -13.20 -7.41 3.14
CA SER A 175 -12.49 -7.01 1.94
C SER A 175 -10.99 -6.91 2.22
N ASP A 176 -10.58 -6.12 3.22
CA ASP A 176 -9.17 -5.78 3.51
C ASP A 176 -8.69 -6.39 4.85
N ASP A 177 -7.92 -7.48 4.86
CA ASP A 177 -7.52 -8.31 3.71
C ASP A 177 -7.73 -9.80 3.96
N LYS A 178 -8.76 -10.14 4.75
CA LYS A 178 -9.08 -11.56 4.98
C LYS A 178 -9.61 -12.23 3.72
N SER A 179 -10.01 -11.42 2.73
CA SER A 179 -10.46 -11.88 1.42
C SER A 179 -9.33 -12.62 0.68
N ALA A 180 -8.14 -12.01 0.54
CA ALA A 180 -6.99 -12.64 -0.09
C ALA A 180 -6.58 -13.92 0.64
N ILE A 181 -6.50 -13.88 1.97
CA ILE A 181 -6.16 -15.06 2.80
C ILE A 181 -7.08 -16.24 2.49
N THR A 182 -8.39 -16.04 2.50
CA THR A 182 -9.33 -17.15 2.30
C THR A 182 -9.38 -17.64 0.86
N ALA A 183 -9.16 -16.77 -0.14
CA ALA A 183 -9.09 -17.19 -1.53
C ALA A 183 -7.81 -17.97 -1.83
N GLN A 184 -6.64 -17.48 -1.40
CA GLN A 184 -5.36 -18.15 -1.59
C GLN A 184 -5.32 -19.52 -0.88
N MET A 185 -5.81 -19.59 0.37
CA MET A 185 -5.91 -20.84 1.11
C MET A 185 -6.89 -21.82 0.46
N SER A 186 -8.00 -21.33 -0.10
CA SER A 186 -8.97 -22.18 -0.80
C SER A 186 -8.44 -22.73 -2.13
N ALA A 187 -7.72 -21.91 -2.90
CA ALA A 187 -7.05 -22.33 -4.12
C ALA A 187 -6.01 -23.42 -3.83
N LEU A 188 -5.14 -23.19 -2.84
CA LEU A 188 -4.09 -24.15 -2.49
C LEU A 188 -4.68 -25.45 -1.91
N GLU A 189 -5.70 -25.37 -1.06
CA GLU A 189 -6.41 -26.55 -0.53
C GLU A 189 -7.04 -27.37 -1.67
N ALA A 190 -7.62 -26.73 -2.68
CA ALA A 190 -8.20 -27.42 -3.84
C ALA A 190 -7.14 -28.10 -4.71
N LEU A 191 -5.99 -27.46 -4.93
CA LEU A 191 -4.86 -28.06 -5.64
C LEU A 191 -4.32 -29.27 -4.89
N LEU A 192 -3.97 -29.09 -3.62
CA LEU A 192 -3.34 -30.12 -2.80
C LEU A 192 -4.26 -31.30 -2.48
N SER A 193 -5.59 -31.12 -2.55
CA SER A 193 -6.55 -32.21 -2.34
C SER A 193 -6.65 -33.15 -3.55
N GLN A 194 -6.14 -32.75 -4.72
CA GLN A 194 -6.11 -33.58 -5.92
C GLN A 194 -4.86 -34.48 -5.91
N LYS A 195 -5.06 -35.80 -5.95
CA LYS A 195 -3.97 -36.79 -5.91
C LYS A 195 -2.97 -36.67 -7.07
N THR A 196 -3.40 -36.08 -8.18
CA THR A 196 -2.60 -35.89 -9.40
C THR A 196 -1.69 -34.66 -9.31
N TYR A 197 -1.99 -33.69 -8.44
CA TYR A 197 -1.18 -32.49 -8.31
C TYR A 197 0.13 -32.77 -7.57
N LYS A 198 1.25 -32.53 -8.25
CA LYS A 198 2.60 -32.62 -7.69
C LYS A 198 3.33 -31.31 -8.02
N PRO A 199 3.47 -30.39 -7.05
CA PRO A 199 4.08 -29.09 -7.32
C PRO A 199 5.54 -29.25 -7.76
N ARG A 200 5.88 -28.63 -8.90
CA ARG A 200 7.27 -28.49 -9.37
C ARG A 200 8.00 -27.36 -8.66
N ARG A 201 7.27 -26.35 -8.18
CA ARG A 201 7.82 -25.15 -7.52
C ARG A 201 7.32 -25.03 -6.09
N THR A 202 8.13 -24.36 -5.26
CA THR A 202 7.69 -23.98 -3.93
C THR A 202 6.74 -22.80 -4.04
N VAL A 203 5.51 -22.99 -3.57
CA VAL A 203 4.56 -21.90 -3.32
C VAL A 203 4.68 -21.48 -1.87
N ILE A 204 5.11 -20.24 -1.66
CA ILE A 204 5.15 -19.63 -0.34
C ILE A 204 3.85 -18.86 -0.23
N LEU A 205 2.89 -19.41 0.51
CA LEU A 205 1.81 -18.58 1.02
C LEU A 205 2.36 -17.77 2.13
N ALA A 206 1.85 -16.56 2.21
CA ALA A 206 2.48 -15.63 3.05
C ALA A 206 1.43 -14.65 3.67
N PHE A 207 1.30 -14.41 5.00
CA PHE A 207 0.37 -13.57 5.80
C PHE A 207 1.04 -12.81 6.99
N GLY A 208 1.40 -11.53 6.79
CA GLY A 208 1.72 -10.61 7.89
C GLY A 208 0.47 -10.20 8.68
N PHE A 209 0.63 -9.83 9.95
CA PHE A 209 -0.49 -9.57 10.86
C PHE A 209 -0.64 -8.10 11.29
N ASP A 210 0.31 -7.22 10.94
CA ASP A 210 0.37 -5.84 11.44
C ASP A 210 0.52 -4.81 10.32
N GLU A 211 0.09 -5.12 9.09
CA GLU A 211 0.11 -4.24 7.92
C GLU A 211 -0.51 -2.86 8.24
N GLU A 212 -1.71 -2.87 8.83
CA GLU A 212 -2.49 -1.67 9.18
C GLU A 212 -1.80 -0.77 10.22
N CYS A 213 -0.71 -1.24 10.84
CA CYS A 213 0.22 -0.43 11.63
C CYS A 213 1.68 -0.56 11.16
N SER A 214 1.86 -0.57 9.83
CA SER A 214 3.14 -0.50 9.08
C SER A 214 3.91 -1.81 8.85
N GLY A 215 3.44 -2.95 9.36
CA GLY A 215 3.95 -4.28 9.00
C GLY A 215 5.33 -4.64 9.56
N HIS A 216 5.81 -3.94 10.59
CA HIS A 216 7.18 -4.10 11.10
C HIS A 216 7.42 -5.43 11.81
N ARG A 217 6.41 -5.98 12.48
CA ARG A 217 6.50 -7.22 13.28
C ARG A 217 6.18 -8.46 12.47
N GLY A 218 5.28 -8.36 11.49
CA GLY A 218 4.96 -9.37 10.51
C GLY A 218 5.90 -9.32 9.32
N ALA A 219 5.55 -8.52 8.31
CA ALA A 219 6.26 -8.50 7.03
C ALA A 219 7.75 -8.18 7.15
N GLY A 220 8.13 -7.25 8.04
CA GLY A 220 9.52 -6.90 8.32
C GLY A 220 10.38 -8.04 8.87
N HIS A 221 9.79 -9.02 9.56
CA HIS A 221 10.52 -10.21 10.01
C HIS A 221 10.54 -11.32 8.98
N ILE A 222 9.43 -11.51 8.28
CA ILE A 222 9.32 -12.61 7.33
C ILE A 222 10.17 -12.34 6.09
N SER A 223 10.20 -11.10 5.60
CA SER A 223 11.10 -10.66 4.52
C SER A 223 12.55 -11.06 4.80
N LYS A 224 13.08 -10.69 5.97
CA LYS A 224 14.44 -11.04 6.41
C LYS A 224 14.68 -12.56 6.46
N HIS A 225 13.67 -13.32 6.88
CA HIS A 225 13.76 -14.78 6.90
C HIS A 225 13.83 -15.37 5.49
N LEU A 226 13.00 -14.88 4.57
CA LEU A 226 12.97 -15.30 3.18
C LEU A 226 14.25 -14.90 2.45
N GLU A 227 14.75 -13.68 2.67
CA GLU A 227 15.98 -13.16 2.06
C GLU A 227 17.18 -13.99 2.52
N LYS A 228 17.24 -14.33 3.81
CA LYS A 228 18.29 -15.23 4.34
C LYS A 228 18.24 -16.61 3.70
N ARG A 229 17.05 -17.11 3.34
CA ARG A 229 16.86 -18.46 2.80
C ARG A 229 17.09 -18.54 1.29
N TYR A 230 16.56 -17.59 0.55
CA TYR A 230 16.48 -17.61 -0.91
C TYR A 230 17.45 -16.60 -1.57
N GLY A 231 18.01 -15.68 -0.79
CA GLY A 231 18.86 -14.60 -1.28
C GLY A 231 18.05 -13.40 -1.80
N GLU A 232 18.78 -12.33 -2.12
CA GLU A 232 18.25 -11.18 -2.85
C GLU A 232 17.75 -11.64 -4.23
N HIS A 233 16.58 -11.15 -4.62
CA HIS A 233 15.88 -11.55 -5.84
C HIS A 233 15.63 -13.07 -5.98
N GLY A 234 15.67 -13.83 -4.88
CA GLY A 234 15.46 -15.29 -4.86
C GLY A 234 14.01 -15.74 -5.09
N ILE A 235 13.07 -14.80 -5.17
CA ILE A 235 11.65 -15.05 -5.42
C ILE A 235 11.28 -14.56 -6.82
N ALA A 236 10.72 -15.45 -7.64
CA ALA A 236 10.40 -15.19 -9.04
C ALA A 236 9.32 -14.12 -9.22
N ALA A 237 8.26 -14.19 -8.41
CA ALA A 237 7.16 -13.24 -8.40
C ALA A 237 6.56 -13.10 -7.00
N ILE A 238 6.06 -11.91 -6.69
CA ILE A 238 5.37 -11.54 -5.46
C ILE A 238 4.04 -10.94 -5.88
N LEU A 239 2.94 -11.57 -5.47
CA LEU A 239 1.58 -11.05 -5.65
C LEU A 239 1.02 -10.64 -4.29
N ASP A 240 0.72 -9.37 -4.12
CA ASP A 240 0.22 -8.76 -2.87
C ASP A 240 -1.12 -8.05 -3.09
N GLU A 241 -1.74 -7.52 -2.05
CA GLU A 241 -3.01 -6.80 -2.12
C GLU A 241 -2.90 -5.42 -2.77
N GLY A 242 -4.07 -4.84 -3.09
CA GLY A 242 -4.18 -3.47 -3.56
C GLY A 242 -4.36 -3.36 -5.07
N GLY A 243 -3.69 -2.38 -5.67
CA GLY A 243 -3.93 -1.98 -7.05
C GLY A 243 -5.33 -1.41 -7.26
N ALA A 244 -5.70 -1.19 -8.52
CA ALA A 244 -7.01 -0.64 -8.87
C ALA A 244 -8.04 -1.74 -9.23
N GLY A 245 -7.73 -2.99 -8.86
CA GLY A 245 -8.58 -4.16 -9.06
C GLY A 245 -8.94 -4.40 -10.53
N LEU A 246 -10.21 -4.76 -10.74
CA LEU A 246 -10.83 -4.89 -12.06
C LEU A 246 -11.72 -3.66 -12.37
N GLN A 247 -11.56 -3.10 -13.57
CA GLN A 247 -12.34 -1.95 -14.04
C GLN A 247 -12.88 -2.19 -15.44
N LYS A 248 -14.20 -2.05 -15.62
CA LYS A 248 -14.85 -2.18 -16.92
C LYS A 248 -14.94 -0.81 -17.61
N MET A 249 -14.36 -0.71 -18.80
CA MET A 249 -14.42 0.48 -19.66
C MET A 249 -15.02 0.07 -21.01
N GLY A 250 -16.28 0.43 -21.23
CA GLY A 250 -17.05 -0.09 -22.38
C GLY A 250 -17.14 -1.62 -22.33
N ASP A 251 -16.72 -2.27 -23.42
CA ASP A 251 -16.73 -3.73 -23.57
C ASP A 251 -15.44 -4.42 -23.10
N VAL A 252 -14.49 -3.65 -22.57
CA VAL A 252 -13.17 -4.15 -22.15
C VAL A 252 -13.06 -4.14 -20.63
N LEU A 253 -12.58 -5.24 -20.06
CA LEU A 253 -12.24 -5.35 -18.64
C LEU A 253 -10.74 -5.15 -18.45
N TYR A 254 -10.37 -4.14 -17.70
CA TYR A 254 -8.99 -3.85 -17.33
C TYR A 254 -8.67 -4.46 -15.97
N ALA A 255 -7.59 -5.22 -15.90
CA ALA A 255 -6.94 -5.63 -14.67
C ALA A 255 -5.73 -4.72 -14.44
N LEU A 256 -5.72 -4.04 -13.30
CA LEU A 256 -4.77 -2.96 -13.02
C LEU A 256 -3.93 -3.27 -11.76
N PRO A 257 -3.01 -4.25 -11.83
CA PRO A 257 -2.04 -4.48 -10.77
C PRO A 257 -1.16 -3.26 -10.58
N ALA A 258 -1.01 -2.77 -9.36
CA ALA A 258 -0.04 -1.73 -9.09
C ALA A 258 1.38 -2.30 -9.17
N VAL A 259 2.15 -1.78 -10.12
CA VAL A 259 3.56 -2.14 -10.34
C VAL A 259 4.51 -1.22 -9.59
N TYR A 260 3.99 -0.16 -8.97
CA TYR A 260 4.71 0.70 -8.02
C TYR A 260 3.72 1.35 -7.05
N GLU A 261 4.25 1.87 -5.96
CA GLU A 261 3.54 2.65 -4.96
C GLU A 261 4.13 4.06 -4.89
N LYS A 262 3.27 5.05 -4.72
CA LYS A 262 3.70 6.41 -4.40
C LYS A 262 4.49 6.43 -3.09
N GLY A 263 5.36 7.42 -2.95
CA GLY A 263 6.10 7.61 -1.73
C GLY A 263 5.26 8.31 -0.67
N TYR A 264 5.75 8.30 0.57
CA TYR A 264 5.08 8.87 1.74
C TYR A 264 6.00 9.82 2.47
N LEU A 265 5.50 10.98 2.87
CA LEU A 265 6.23 11.93 3.69
C LEU A 265 5.31 12.66 4.67
N ASP A 266 5.55 12.50 5.97
CA ASP A 266 4.97 13.34 7.01
C ASP A 266 5.95 14.46 7.39
N VAL A 267 5.51 15.70 7.21
CA VAL A 267 6.25 16.90 7.63
C VAL A 267 5.54 17.53 8.83
N TRP A 268 6.31 17.81 9.87
CA TRP A 268 5.84 18.45 11.09
C TRP A 268 6.45 19.84 11.23
N PHE A 269 5.58 20.83 11.48
CA PHE A 269 5.95 22.21 11.75
C PHE A 269 5.68 22.52 13.22
N ASN A 270 6.63 23.16 13.89
CA ASN A 270 6.50 23.62 15.26
C ASN A 270 6.87 25.10 15.34
N VAL A 271 5.89 25.93 15.69
CA VAL A 271 6.12 27.33 16.01
C VAL A 271 6.21 27.46 17.52
N SER A 272 7.36 27.94 18.01
CA SER A 272 7.57 28.34 19.40
C SER A 272 7.78 29.84 19.46
N VAL A 273 6.99 30.55 20.27
CA VAL A 273 7.07 32.01 20.47
C VAL A 273 6.83 32.33 21.93
N VAL A 274 7.12 33.58 22.33
CA VAL A 274 6.79 34.06 23.67
C VAL A 274 5.27 34.12 23.88
N GLY A 275 4.82 33.63 25.04
CA GLY A 275 3.43 33.67 25.47
C GLY A 275 3.04 35.02 26.07
N GLY A 276 1.91 35.06 26.77
CA GLY A 276 1.47 36.29 27.43
C GLY A 276 0.00 36.30 27.79
N HIS A 277 -0.45 37.43 28.33
CA HIS A 277 -1.83 37.65 28.70
C HIS A 277 -2.63 38.16 27.50
N SER A 278 -3.81 37.58 27.23
CA SER A 278 -4.61 37.94 26.04
C SER A 278 -5.13 39.39 26.03
N SER A 279 -5.04 40.13 27.14
CA SER A 279 -5.41 41.56 27.18
C SER A 279 -4.36 42.49 26.57
N VAL A 280 -3.14 42.00 26.34
CA VAL A 280 -2.05 42.72 25.68
C VAL A 280 -1.41 41.78 24.66
N PRO A 281 -2.12 41.43 23.57
CA PRO A 281 -1.62 40.47 22.60
C PRO A 281 -0.46 41.06 21.80
N THR A 282 0.44 40.20 21.34
CA THR A 282 1.35 40.53 20.24
C THR A 282 0.55 40.66 18.92
N PRO A 283 1.05 41.36 17.88
CA PRO A 283 0.31 41.61 16.64
C PRO A 283 -0.36 40.38 15.97
N HIS A 284 0.32 39.25 16.03
CA HIS A 284 -0.07 37.90 15.61
C HIS A 284 0.18 36.90 16.75
N THR A 285 -0.66 35.88 16.88
CA THR A 285 -0.43 34.76 17.82
C THR A 285 0.28 33.61 17.11
N ALA A 286 0.85 32.66 17.86
CA ALA A 286 1.41 31.45 17.27
C ALA A 286 0.41 30.69 16.38
N ILE A 287 -0.88 30.68 16.78
CA ILE A 287 -1.95 30.07 15.98
C ILE A 287 -2.19 30.87 14.69
N GLY A 288 -2.14 32.21 14.76
CA GLY A 288 -2.26 33.07 13.58
C GLY A 288 -1.14 32.83 12.57
N ILE A 289 0.11 32.80 13.04
CA ILE A 289 1.28 32.48 12.20
C ILE A 289 1.13 31.10 11.56
N MET A 290 0.74 30.08 12.35
CA MET A 290 0.54 28.75 11.81
C MET A 290 -0.63 28.71 10.80
N ALA A 291 -1.67 29.51 11.00
CA ALA A 291 -2.78 29.61 10.05
C ALA A 291 -2.35 30.23 8.71
N GLU A 292 -1.40 31.17 8.70
CA GLU A 292 -0.79 31.69 7.47
C GLU A 292 -0.01 30.60 6.73
N ILE A 293 0.75 29.76 7.45
CA ILE A 293 1.45 28.60 6.87
C ILE A 293 0.44 27.61 6.27
N VAL A 294 -0.60 27.23 7.01
CA VAL A 294 -1.69 26.36 6.56
C VAL A 294 -2.30 26.90 5.27
N THR A 295 -2.69 28.17 5.27
CA THR A 295 -3.31 28.84 4.14
C THR A 295 -2.39 28.86 2.93
N THR A 296 -1.10 29.10 3.14
CA THR A 296 -0.11 29.14 2.06
C THR A 296 0.10 27.75 1.45
N LEU A 297 0.19 26.70 2.27
CA LEU A 297 0.31 25.33 1.80
C LEU A 297 -0.92 24.90 0.97
N GLU A 298 -2.14 25.16 1.46
CA GLU A 298 -3.40 24.80 0.77
C GLU A 298 -3.59 25.55 -0.56
N HIS A 299 -3.19 26.84 -0.63
CA HIS A 299 -3.27 27.62 -1.88
C HIS A 299 -2.22 27.23 -2.93
N ASN A 300 -1.27 26.36 -2.57
CA ASN A 300 -0.14 25.99 -3.40
C ASN A 300 -0.10 24.47 -3.64
N PRO A 301 -1.11 23.87 -4.29
CA PRO A 301 -1.09 22.44 -4.60
C PRO A 301 0.03 22.08 -5.60
N PHE A 302 0.48 20.83 -5.54
CA PHE A 302 1.40 20.28 -6.54
C PHE A 302 0.76 20.23 -7.93
N LYS A 303 1.57 20.29 -8.99
CA LYS A 303 1.07 20.20 -10.37
C LYS A 303 0.94 18.73 -10.80
N PRO A 304 -0.13 18.36 -11.53
CA PRO A 304 -0.27 17.02 -12.09
C PRO A 304 0.73 16.82 -13.24
N GLU A 305 1.40 15.67 -13.27
CA GLU A 305 2.36 15.31 -14.30
C GLU A 305 2.42 13.79 -14.49
N ILE A 306 2.74 13.34 -15.71
CA ILE A 306 2.89 11.92 -16.05
C ILE A 306 4.33 11.69 -16.47
N ALA A 307 5.01 10.80 -15.74
CA ALA A 307 6.34 10.35 -16.11
C ALA A 307 6.31 9.62 -17.47
N LYS A 308 7.13 10.08 -18.43
CA LYS A 308 7.28 9.43 -19.73
C LYS A 308 7.75 7.99 -19.52
N ASN A 309 7.09 7.07 -20.22
CA ASN A 309 7.29 5.61 -20.13
C ASN A 309 7.05 4.98 -18.74
N GLY A 310 6.54 5.73 -17.76
CA GLY A 310 6.13 5.19 -16.47
C GLY A 310 4.85 4.36 -16.58
N ALA A 311 4.53 3.61 -15.52
CA ALA A 311 3.36 2.73 -15.45
C ALA A 311 2.03 3.39 -15.86
N ILE A 312 1.76 4.62 -15.41
CA ILE A 312 0.52 5.34 -15.79
C ILE A 312 0.49 5.63 -17.30
N HIS A 313 1.62 6.05 -17.89
CA HIS A 313 1.70 6.27 -19.33
C HIS A 313 1.46 4.98 -20.12
N GLN A 314 2.07 3.86 -19.68
CA GLN A 314 1.87 2.54 -20.29
C GLN A 314 0.41 2.07 -20.19
N CYS A 315 -0.24 2.29 -19.04
CA CYS A 315 -1.66 2.01 -18.84
C CYS A 315 -2.54 2.77 -19.83
N LEU A 316 -2.29 4.06 -19.97
CA LEU A 316 -3.04 4.93 -20.86
C LEU A 316 -2.84 4.57 -22.33
N ALA A 317 -1.66 4.06 -22.71
CA ALA A 317 -1.43 3.51 -24.03
C ALA A 317 -2.28 2.25 -24.29
N CYS A 318 -2.33 1.31 -23.34
CA CYS A 318 -3.26 0.17 -23.40
C CYS A 318 -4.73 0.59 -23.48
N PHE A 319 -5.09 1.67 -22.79
CA PHE A 319 -6.43 2.24 -22.88
C PHE A 319 -6.72 2.82 -24.27
N ALA A 320 -5.81 3.64 -24.80
CA ALA A 320 -5.93 4.25 -26.13
C ALA A 320 -5.99 3.20 -27.26
N GLU A 321 -5.30 2.07 -27.10
CA GLU A 321 -5.29 0.98 -28.09
C GLU A 321 -6.57 0.15 -28.06
N HIS A 322 -7.04 -0.25 -26.87
CA HIS A 322 -8.15 -1.22 -26.74
C HIS A 322 -9.52 -0.58 -26.47
N SER A 323 -9.58 0.66 -26.02
CA SER A 323 -10.83 1.40 -25.74
C SER A 323 -10.83 2.83 -26.33
N PRO A 324 -10.39 3.05 -27.59
CA PRO A 324 -10.20 4.40 -28.15
C PRO A 324 -11.49 5.25 -28.14
N HIS A 325 -12.65 4.59 -28.20
CA HIS A 325 -13.95 5.25 -28.31
C HIS A 325 -14.54 5.69 -26.97
N VAL A 326 -14.03 5.19 -25.84
CA VAL A 326 -14.60 5.51 -24.51
C VAL A 326 -14.26 6.95 -24.12
N PHE A 327 -13.02 7.38 -24.35
CA PHE A 327 -12.59 8.77 -24.23
C PHE A 327 -11.78 9.18 -25.47
N PRO A 328 -12.42 9.64 -26.55
CA PRO A 328 -11.75 9.97 -27.80
C PRO A 328 -10.70 11.08 -27.66
N ASP A 329 -11.01 12.12 -26.86
CA ASP A 329 -10.07 13.23 -26.61
C ASP A 329 -8.82 12.76 -25.86
N LEU A 330 -9.00 11.93 -24.82
CA LEU A 330 -7.88 11.31 -24.10
C LEU A 330 -7.02 10.46 -25.04
N THR A 331 -7.66 9.64 -25.87
CA THR A 331 -6.98 8.78 -26.85
C THR A 331 -6.16 9.62 -27.83
N LYS A 332 -6.69 10.74 -28.32
CA LYS A 332 -5.98 11.67 -29.20
C LYS A 332 -4.76 12.28 -28.50
N LEU A 333 -4.91 12.71 -27.24
CA LEU A 333 -3.81 13.29 -26.46
C LEU A 333 -2.70 12.26 -26.20
N VAL A 334 -3.05 11.03 -25.81
CA VAL A 334 -2.11 9.93 -25.62
C VAL A 334 -1.39 9.62 -26.93
N ASN A 335 -2.12 9.37 -28.02
CA ASN A 335 -1.52 9.06 -29.33
C ASN A 335 -0.67 10.19 -29.91
N GLY A 336 -1.01 11.45 -29.57
CA GLY A 336 -0.22 12.63 -29.94
C GLY A 336 0.98 12.91 -29.02
N GLY A 337 1.17 12.17 -27.93
CA GLY A 337 2.28 12.35 -26.99
C GLY A 337 2.15 13.56 -26.05
N ASP A 338 0.97 14.19 -25.94
CA ASP A 338 0.75 15.36 -25.08
C ASP A 338 0.48 14.96 -23.62
N LEU A 339 1.53 14.56 -22.90
CA LEU A 339 1.43 14.12 -21.51
C LEU A 339 0.87 15.19 -20.56
N GLN A 340 1.10 16.48 -20.85
CA GLN A 340 0.58 17.58 -20.05
C GLN A 340 -0.93 17.76 -20.27
N GLY A 341 -1.39 17.65 -21.52
CA GLY A 341 -2.81 17.60 -21.85
C GLY A 341 -3.50 16.39 -21.21
N VAL A 342 -2.86 15.22 -21.24
CA VAL A 342 -3.36 14.01 -20.58
C VAL A 342 -3.47 14.19 -19.06
N ALA A 343 -2.43 14.72 -18.40
CA ALA A 343 -2.47 14.97 -16.96
C ALA A 343 -3.62 15.91 -16.57
N LYS A 344 -3.81 17.00 -17.34
CA LYS A 344 -4.95 17.94 -17.19
C LYS A 344 -6.30 17.31 -17.47
N PHE A 345 -6.37 16.32 -18.37
CA PHE A 345 -7.61 15.58 -18.64
C PHE A 345 -7.97 14.72 -17.42
N LEU A 346 -7.01 13.98 -16.86
CA LEU A 346 -7.23 13.11 -15.71
C LEU A 346 -7.69 13.87 -14.47
N THR A 347 -7.19 15.08 -14.24
CA THR A 347 -7.65 15.90 -13.10
C THR A 347 -9.11 16.33 -13.20
N LYS A 348 -9.66 16.41 -14.42
CA LYS A 348 -11.07 16.74 -14.64
C LYS A 348 -11.97 15.50 -14.59
N LEU A 349 -11.41 14.30 -14.71
CA LEU A 349 -12.17 13.06 -14.76
C LEU A 349 -12.64 12.64 -13.35
N SER A 350 -11.73 12.60 -12.38
CA SER A 350 -12.06 12.35 -10.98
C SER A 350 -10.93 12.77 -10.04
N ARG A 351 -11.26 12.94 -8.76
CA ARG A 351 -10.27 13.24 -7.71
C ARG A 351 -9.27 12.10 -7.50
N ASP A 352 -9.70 10.85 -7.66
CA ASP A 352 -8.81 9.69 -7.57
C ASP A 352 -7.78 9.71 -8.70
N MET A 353 -8.22 10.00 -9.93
CA MET A 353 -7.33 10.09 -11.10
C MET A 353 -6.38 11.29 -11.00
N GLN A 354 -6.82 12.41 -10.42
CA GLN A 354 -5.95 13.54 -10.13
C GLN A 354 -4.76 13.12 -9.26
N TYR A 355 -5.00 12.48 -8.12
CA TYR A 355 -3.93 12.11 -7.19
C TYR A 355 -3.11 10.88 -7.59
N MET A 356 -3.51 10.17 -8.65
CA MET A 356 -2.63 9.20 -9.31
C MET A 356 -1.46 9.86 -10.02
N VAL A 357 -1.66 11.06 -10.59
CA VAL A 357 -0.65 11.81 -11.36
C VAL A 357 -0.14 13.07 -10.66
N GLN A 358 -0.59 13.33 -9.43
CA GLN A 358 -0.25 14.52 -8.66
C GLN A 358 0.15 14.14 -7.24
N THR A 359 1.21 14.73 -6.70
CA THR A 359 1.51 14.66 -5.26
C THR A 359 0.35 15.25 -4.45
N SER A 360 -0.17 14.47 -3.50
CA SER A 360 -1.20 14.97 -2.58
C SER A 360 -0.53 15.64 -1.39
N GLN A 361 -1.19 16.64 -0.84
CA GLN A 361 -0.82 17.33 0.40
C GLN A 361 -2.09 17.45 1.24
N ALA A 362 -2.04 16.99 2.49
CA ALA A 362 -3.17 17.04 3.40
C ALA A 362 -2.72 17.52 4.78
N ILE A 363 -3.39 18.54 5.28
CA ILE A 363 -3.16 19.08 6.62
C ILE A 363 -4.09 18.36 7.59
N ASP A 364 -3.54 17.38 8.32
CA ASP A 364 -4.35 16.44 9.08
C ASP A 364 -4.39 16.75 10.58
N VAL A 365 -3.34 17.39 11.12
CA VAL A 365 -3.19 17.63 12.56
C VAL A 365 -2.79 19.07 12.82
N ILE A 366 -3.53 19.77 13.69
CA ILE A 366 -3.11 21.03 14.29
C ILE A 366 -3.39 21.01 15.80
N SER A 367 -2.43 21.48 16.61
CA SER A 367 -2.58 21.56 18.07
C SER A 367 -1.91 22.81 18.62
N GLY A 368 -2.63 23.57 19.44
CA GLY A 368 -2.12 24.79 20.06
C GLY A 368 -3.13 25.44 21.01
N GLY A 369 -2.63 26.18 21.99
CA GLY A 369 -3.44 26.88 23.00
C GLY A 369 -3.92 25.99 24.14
N GLN A 370 -4.14 26.61 25.31
CA GLN A 370 -4.63 25.91 26.52
C GLN A 370 -5.93 26.52 27.08
N LYS A 371 -6.05 27.85 27.05
CA LYS A 371 -7.20 28.62 27.54
C LYS A 371 -7.28 29.98 26.84
N ILE A 372 -8.46 30.59 26.77
CA ILE A 372 -8.70 31.79 25.95
C ILE A 372 -7.98 33.06 26.42
N ASN A 373 -7.59 33.13 27.70
CA ASN A 373 -6.90 34.27 28.29
C ASN A 373 -5.36 34.13 28.36
N ALA A 374 -4.79 33.14 27.68
CA ALA A 374 -3.35 32.97 27.55
C ALA A 374 -2.95 32.80 26.08
N LEU A 375 -1.97 33.60 25.64
CA LEU A 375 -1.41 33.49 24.29
C LEU A 375 -0.68 32.14 24.14
N PRO A 376 -0.94 31.38 23.07
CA PRO A 376 -0.25 30.11 22.83
C PRO A 376 1.24 30.29 22.58
N GLU A 377 2.07 29.57 23.35
CA GLU A 377 3.54 29.56 23.21
C GLU A 377 4.04 28.55 22.18
N PHE A 378 3.24 27.52 21.91
CA PHE A 378 3.62 26.40 21.06
C PHE A 378 2.44 25.94 20.22
N VAL A 379 2.66 25.82 18.91
CA VAL A 379 1.68 25.29 17.96
C VAL A 379 2.37 24.29 17.04
N THR A 380 1.74 23.12 16.90
CA THR A 380 2.20 22.03 16.04
C THR A 380 1.23 21.82 14.88
N LEU A 381 1.79 21.55 13.70
CA LEU A 381 1.07 21.19 12.48
C LEU A 381 1.68 19.92 11.89
N GLY A 382 0.85 18.94 11.52
CA GLY A 382 1.24 17.73 10.80
C GLY A 382 0.63 17.72 9.40
N VAL A 383 1.49 17.58 8.39
CA VAL A 383 1.11 17.58 6.97
C VAL A 383 1.58 16.29 6.31
N ASN A 384 0.63 15.54 5.75
CA ASN A 384 0.87 14.30 5.02
C ASN A 384 1.05 14.57 3.53
N HIS A 385 2.00 13.86 2.92
CA HIS A 385 2.21 13.85 1.47
C HIS A 385 2.24 12.42 0.95
N ARG A 386 1.47 12.16 -0.12
CA ARG A 386 1.64 10.97 -0.98
C ARG A 386 2.22 11.43 -2.30
N TYR A 387 3.52 11.25 -2.50
CA TYR A 387 4.24 11.90 -3.59
C TYR A 387 4.39 11.03 -4.84
N ALA A 388 4.25 11.68 -6.00
CA ALA A 388 4.26 11.07 -7.32
C ALA A 388 5.69 10.93 -7.88
N PRO A 389 5.93 10.08 -8.90
CA PRO A 389 7.27 9.79 -9.43
C PRO A 389 8.11 10.97 -9.91
N GLN A 390 7.47 12.09 -10.26
CA GLN A 390 8.14 13.32 -10.65
C GLN A 390 8.70 14.13 -9.47
N ASP A 391 8.26 13.84 -8.24
CA ASP A 391 8.69 14.51 -7.01
C ASP A 391 9.60 13.61 -6.18
N SER A 392 10.44 14.21 -5.33
CA SER A 392 11.26 13.51 -4.33
C SER A 392 11.03 14.12 -2.94
N ILE A 393 11.48 13.42 -1.89
CA ILE A 393 11.43 13.97 -0.53
C ILE A 393 12.15 15.32 -0.47
N GLY A 394 13.37 15.39 -1.02
CA GLY A 394 14.15 16.63 -1.09
C GLY A 394 13.47 17.76 -1.88
N SER A 395 12.83 17.46 -3.02
CA SER A 395 12.11 18.49 -3.80
C SER A 395 10.90 19.05 -3.04
N ILE A 396 10.16 18.20 -2.32
CA ILE A 396 9.03 18.60 -1.48
C ILE A 396 9.50 19.45 -0.31
N GLN A 397 10.57 19.03 0.38
CA GLN A 397 11.17 19.78 1.47
C GLN A 397 11.62 21.16 1.00
N HIS A 398 12.35 21.24 -0.11
CA HIS A 398 12.79 22.50 -0.69
C HIS A 398 11.62 23.42 -1.04
N ARG A 399 10.59 22.84 -1.67
CA ARG A 399 9.36 23.54 -2.03
C ARG A 399 8.66 24.13 -0.79
N ILE A 400 8.55 23.36 0.29
CA ILE A 400 7.95 23.80 1.56
C ILE A 400 8.71 25.00 2.10
N VAL A 401 10.04 24.93 2.17
CA VAL A 401 10.87 26.03 2.67
C VAL A 401 10.68 27.29 1.82
N GLY A 402 10.64 27.15 0.50
CA GLY A 402 10.39 28.28 -0.40
C GLY A 402 9.01 28.93 -0.17
N LEU A 403 7.96 28.15 0.09
CA LEU A 403 6.60 28.68 0.33
C LEU A 403 6.47 29.46 1.63
N ILE A 404 7.17 29.03 2.68
CA ILE A 404 7.02 29.61 4.02
C ILE A 404 8.08 30.66 4.34
N LYS A 405 9.05 30.86 3.44
CA LYS A 405 10.17 31.80 3.63
C LYS A 405 9.68 33.20 3.95
N ASP A 406 8.78 33.75 3.13
CA ASP A 406 8.27 35.12 3.30
C ASP A 406 7.50 35.29 4.61
N ILE A 407 6.79 34.24 5.05
CA ILE A 407 6.06 34.21 6.33
C ILE A 407 7.06 34.22 7.51
N ALA A 408 8.11 33.40 7.43
CA ALA A 408 9.13 33.38 8.47
C ALA A 408 9.86 34.73 8.58
N GLU A 409 10.16 35.36 7.44
CA GLU A 409 10.79 36.68 7.37
C GLU A 409 9.86 37.78 7.91
N SER A 410 8.57 37.78 7.54
CA SER A 410 7.60 38.79 8.01
C SER A 410 7.40 38.75 9.52
N HIS A 411 7.45 37.56 10.11
CA HIS A 411 7.32 37.35 11.56
C HIS A 411 8.66 37.32 12.31
N LYS A 412 9.78 37.54 11.60
CA LYS A 412 11.15 37.53 12.15
C LYS A 412 11.45 36.24 12.94
N LEU A 413 11.04 35.09 12.43
CA LEU A 413 11.25 33.79 13.05
C LEU A 413 12.62 33.22 12.68
N ARG A 414 13.31 32.63 13.66
CA ARG A 414 14.43 31.74 13.35
C ARG A 414 13.88 30.46 12.72
N VAL A 415 14.40 30.05 11.57
CA VAL A 415 13.94 28.83 10.88
C VAL A 415 14.97 27.72 11.03
N GLU A 416 14.50 26.56 11.46
CA GLU A 416 15.27 25.31 11.53
C GLU A 416 14.55 24.27 10.65
N ALA A 417 14.83 24.30 9.35
CA ALA A 417 14.15 23.46 8.38
C ALA A 417 15.01 22.25 7.97
N PHE A 418 14.50 21.05 8.27
CA PHE A 418 15.10 19.77 7.84
C PHE A 418 16.59 19.69 8.19
N GLU A 419 16.95 20.08 9.41
CA GLU A 419 18.32 19.97 9.92
C GLU A 419 18.74 18.49 9.99
N ASN A 420 19.92 18.18 9.46
CA ASN A 420 20.47 16.82 9.38
C ASN A 420 19.56 15.82 8.62
N ASP A 421 18.90 16.30 7.56
CA ASP A 421 18.02 15.48 6.72
C ASP A 421 18.73 15.18 5.38
N GLY A 422 19.19 13.93 5.23
CA GLY A 422 19.99 13.51 4.07
C GLY A 422 19.29 13.72 2.73
N ASP A 423 17.98 13.45 2.64
CA ASP A 423 17.22 13.68 1.40
C ASP A 423 17.22 15.15 0.97
N TYR A 424 17.17 16.06 1.95
CA TYR A 424 17.20 17.49 1.68
C TYR A 424 18.60 17.95 1.25
N ASP A 425 19.63 17.52 1.99
CA ASP A 425 21.01 17.89 1.70
C ASP A 425 21.48 17.34 0.34
N GLU A 426 21.10 16.11 0.00
CA GLU A 426 21.34 15.52 -1.32
C GLU A 426 20.64 16.29 -2.44
N TYR A 427 19.38 16.67 -2.25
CA TYR A 427 18.64 17.45 -3.24
C TYR A 427 19.25 18.84 -3.48
N LEU A 428 19.63 19.53 -2.40
CA LEU A 428 20.30 20.83 -2.48
C LEU A 428 21.62 20.71 -3.25
N THR A 429 22.44 19.72 -2.90
CA THR A 429 23.74 19.47 -3.55
C THR A 429 23.56 19.13 -5.04
N ALA A 430 22.61 18.24 -5.36
CA ALA A 430 22.35 17.81 -6.74
C ALA A 430 21.85 18.93 -7.66
N ASN A 431 21.32 20.02 -7.09
CA ASN A 431 20.75 21.14 -7.84
C ASN A 431 21.55 22.45 -7.67
N ASP A 432 22.74 22.41 -7.05
CA ASP A 432 23.57 23.59 -6.75
C ASP A 432 22.79 24.68 -5.97
N LEU A 433 22.01 24.24 -4.98
CA LEU A 433 21.20 25.10 -4.12
C LEU A 433 21.78 25.18 -2.71
N SER A 434 21.65 26.35 -2.10
CA SER A 434 21.97 26.55 -0.67
C SER A 434 20.71 26.44 0.19
N ARG A 435 20.86 26.06 1.47
CA ARG A 435 19.77 26.11 2.45
C ARG A 435 19.15 27.52 2.49
N GLN A 436 17.85 27.58 2.24
CA GLN A 436 17.05 28.79 2.36
C GLN A 436 16.66 28.97 3.84
N CYS A 437 16.71 30.23 4.32
CA CYS A 437 16.58 30.65 5.71
C CYS A 437 17.85 30.43 6.56
N LYS A 438 18.53 31.53 6.92
CA LYS A 438 19.76 31.53 7.74
C LYS A 438 19.43 31.45 9.23
N LYS A 439 20.32 30.83 10.01
CA LYS A 439 20.39 30.93 11.48
C LYS A 439 20.98 32.28 11.91
N ASP A 440 20.51 33.40 11.36
CA ASP A 440 21.06 34.69 11.75
C ASP A 440 20.70 34.97 13.21
N ASP A 441 21.72 34.85 14.07
CA ASP A 441 21.65 35.10 15.51
C ASP A 441 21.54 36.60 15.85
N ASP A 442 21.63 37.50 14.86
CA ASP A 442 21.73 38.95 15.05
C ASP A 442 20.39 39.71 15.11
N LEU A 443 19.24 39.02 15.06
CA LEU A 443 17.91 39.65 15.18
C LEU A 443 17.43 39.71 16.65
N TRP A 444 18.22 40.27 17.56
CA TRP A 444 17.91 40.34 19.00
C TRP A 444 16.99 41.49 19.45
N GLN A 445 16.19 42.09 18.57
CA GLN A 445 15.08 42.94 19.00
C GLN A 445 13.84 42.79 18.11
N GLN A 446 12.78 42.16 18.65
CA GLN A 446 11.38 42.62 18.66
C GLN A 446 10.35 41.47 18.83
N ASN A 447 9.36 41.72 19.71
CA ASN A 447 8.07 41.07 20.00
C ASN A 447 7.93 39.54 20.14
N TYR A 448 8.60 38.70 19.37
CA TYR A 448 8.27 37.25 19.28
C TYR A 448 9.28 36.28 19.85
N LYS A 449 10.60 36.57 19.76
CA LYS A 449 11.70 35.63 20.05
C LYS A 449 11.36 34.19 19.62
N GLY A 450 10.91 34.04 18.37
CA GLY A 450 10.25 32.83 17.89
C GLY A 450 11.16 31.92 17.05
N THR A 451 10.95 30.61 17.15
CA THR A 451 11.58 29.59 16.29
C THR A 451 10.51 28.79 15.58
N LEU A 452 10.69 28.60 14.26
CA LEU A 452 9.93 27.69 13.42
C LEU A 452 10.81 26.49 13.08
N THR A 453 10.52 25.34 13.66
CA THR A 453 11.21 24.08 13.35
C THR A 453 10.35 23.24 12.40
N ILE A 454 10.96 22.71 11.35
CA ILE A 454 10.30 21.88 10.34
C ILE A 454 11.09 20.59 10.18
N ALA A 455 10.43 19.44 10.32
CA ALA A 455 11.10 18.16 10.25
C ALA A 455 10.26 17.11 9.54
N ALA A 456 10.91 16.28 8.73
CA ALA A 456 10.31 15.04 8.25
C ALA A 456 10.33 14.01 9.39
N LYS A 457 9.19 13.37 9.68
CA LYS A 457 9.08 12.38 10.77
C LYS A 457 8.88 10.96 10.29
N LYS A 458 8.13 10.76 9.20
CA LYS A 458 7.89 9.45 8.62
C LYS A 458 8.09 9.55 7.11
N LYS A 459 8.90 8.63 6.58
CA LYS A 459 9.32 8.59 5.19
C LYS A 459 9.12 7.19 4.62
N SER A 460 8.60 7.10 3.40
CA SER A 460 8.80 5.93 2.54
C SER A 460 9.04 6.38 1.11
N TYR A 461 9.85 5.59 0.41
CA TYR A 461 10.24 5.89 -0.95
C TYR A 461 9.24 5.34 -1.95
N ILE A 462 9.20 5.95 -3.13
CA ILE A 462 8.52 5.35 -4.29
C ILE A 462 9.16 4.00 -4.54
N THR A 463 8.33 2.97 -4.67
CA THR A 463 8.85 1.62 -4.90
C THR A 463 9.31 1.47 -6.35
N PRO A 464 10.36 0.66 -6.61
CA PRO A 464 10.79 0.39 -7.98
C PRO A 464 9.65 -0.15 -8.83
N GLN A 465 9.51 0.34 -10.05
CA GLN A 465 8.50 -0.15 -10.98
C GLN A 465 8.80 -1.60 -11.37
N SER A 466 7.86 -2.50 -11.11
CA SER A 466 7.95 -3.90 -11.53
C SER A 466 7.86 -4.03 -13.05
N PRO A 467 8.54 -5.02 -13.66
CA PRO A 467 8.46 -5.30 -15.08
C PRO A 467 7.02 -5.54 -15.55
N THR A 468 6.67 -4.98 -16.70
CA THR A 468 5.36 -5.13 -17.36
C THR A 468 5.47 -5.85 -18.70
N THR A 469 6.60 -6.55 -18.88
CA THR A 469 6.96 -7.37 -20.04
C THR A 469 7.82 -8.52 -19.56
N GLY A 470 7.92 -9.57 -20.38
CA GLY A 470 8.75 -10.74 -20.11
C GLY A 470 8.01 -11.86 -19.37
N PRO A 471 8.67 -13.01 -19.15
CA PRO A 471 7.99 -14.27 -18.85
C PRO A 471 7.09 -14.23 -17.60
N VAL A 472 7.52 -13.55 -16.54
CA VAL A 472 6.76 -13.45 -15.29
C VAL A 472 5.49 -12.60 -15.46
N TRP A 473 5.60 -11.48 -16.18
CA TRP A 473 4.43 -10.68 -16.54
C TRP A 473 3.51 -11.44 -17.49
N ASP A 474 4.08 -12.20 -18.43
CA ASP A 474 3.30 -12.96 -19.41
C ASP A 474 2.43 -14.03 -18.76
N ILE A 475 2.95 -14.70 -17.73
CA ILE A 475 2.16 -15.65 -16.94
C ILE A 475 1.06 -14.91 -16.17
N PHE A 476 1.38 -13.79 -15.52
CA PHE A 476 0.38 -12.99 -14.79
C PHE A 476 -0.74 -12.52 -15.72
N ALA A 477 -0.40 -11.77 -16.77
CA ALA A 477 -1.34 -11.18 -17.70
C ALA A 477 -2.11 -12.25 -18.50
N GLY A 478 -1.45 -13.32 -18.91
CA GLY A 478 -2.08 -14.47 -19.57
C GLY A 478 -3.09 -15.17 -18.65
N THR A 479 -2.75 -15.36 -17.38
CA THR A 479 -3.67 -15.95 -16.38
C THR A 479 -4.88 -15.05 -16.16
N VAL A 480 -4.66 -13.73 -15.97
CA VAL A 480 -5.76 -12.76 -15.85
C VAL A 480 -6.72 -12.85 -17.04
N ARG A 481 -6.17 -12.87 -18.26
CA ARG A 481 -6.98 -12.95 -19.48
C ARG A 481 -7.78 -14.24 -19.56
N HIS A 482 -7.26 -15.34 -19.05
CA HIS A 482 -7.98 -16.60 -18.95
C HIS A 482 -9.07 -16.56 -17.86
N SER A 483 -8.70 -16.24 -16.63
CA SER A 483 -9.60 -16.33 -15.46
C SER A 483 -10.81 -15.40 -15.56
N PHE A 484 -10.69 -14.27 -16.26
CA PHE A 484 -11.75 -13.28 -16.41
C PHE A 484 -12.33 -13.20 -17.83
N ALA A 485 -12.03 -14.16 -18.71
CA ALA A 485 -12.46 -14.16 -20.12
C ALA A 485 -13.99 -14.05 -20.32
N GLN A 486 -14.77 -14.50 -19.35
CA GLN A 486 -16.24 -14.50 -19.42
C GLN A 486 -16.88 -13.20 -18.90
N GLU A 487 -16.10 -12.31 -18.29
CA GLU A 487 -16.62 -11.09 -17.64
C GLU A 487 -16.74 -9.91 -18.64
N ALA A 488 -16.06 -9.99 -19.78
CA ALA A 488 -16.08 -8.98 -20.84
C ALA A 488 -15.65 -9.55 -22.19
N LYS A 489 -15.90 -8.79 -23.26
CA LYS A 489 -15.52 -9.17 -24.64
C LYS A 489 -13.99 -9.26 -24.81
N ALA A 490 -13.26 -8.42 -24.09
CA ALA A 490 -11.81 -8.47 -24.01
C ALA A 490 -11.35 -8.17 -22.59
N VAL A 491 -10.24 -8.79 -22.18
CA VAL A 491 -9.58 -8.57 -20.90
C VAL A 491 -8.18 -8.03 -21.15
N VAL A 492 -7.84 -6.90 -20.56
CA VAL A 492 -6.54 -6.22 -20.72
C VAL A 492 -5.87 -6.12 -19.35
N ALA A 493 -4.75 -6.81 -19.17
CA ALA A 493 -3.88 -6.57 -18.02
C ALA A 493 -2.94 -5.40 -18.36
N ALA A 494 -2.99 -4.33 -17.59
CA ALA A 494 -2.18 -3.13 -17.81
C ALA A 494 -1.59 -2.64 -16.48
N PRO A 495 -0.40 -2.01 -16.50
CA PRO A 495 0.22 -1.55 -15.26
C PRO A 495 -0.61 -0.48 -14.57
N GLY A 496 -1.00 -0.73 -13.33
CA GLY A 496 -1.58 0.25 -12.42
C GLY A 496 -0.53 0.92 -11.53
N ALA A 497 -1.01 1.80 -10.66
CA ALA A 497 -0.24 2.34 -9.54
C ALA A 497 -1.10 2.40 -8.28
N MET A 498 -0.46 2.60 -7.14
CA MET A 498 -1.13 2.82 -5.87
C MET A 498 -0.81 4.19 -5.29
N THR A 499 -1.86 4.87 -4.82
CA THR A 499 -1.75 6.08 -4.00
C THR A 499 -1.45 5.76 -2.54
N GLY A 500 -1.96 4.63 -2.04
CA GLY A 500 -1.63 4.07 -0.74
C GLY A 500 -0.31 3.30 -0.74
N ASN A 501 0.09 2.86 0.46
CA ASN A 501 1.21 1.96 0.64
C ASN A 501 0.75 0.75 1.42
N THR A 502 1.29 -0.42 1.09
CA THR A 502 1.14 -1.68 1.81
C THR A 502 2.43 -2.00 2.57
N ASP A 503 2.44 -3.10 3.32
CA ASP A 503 3.66 -3.66 3.89
C ASP A 503 4.58 -4.35 2.85
N THR A 504 4.22 -4.35 1.55
CA THR A 504 5.04 -4.88 0.45
C THR A 504 6.43 -4.24 0.38
N ARG A 505 6.58 -3.01 0.87
CA ARG A 505 7.87 -2.31 0.97
C ARG A 505 8.97 -3.11 1.71
N HIS A 506 8.59 -4.07 2.57
CA HIS A 506 9.56 -4.95 3.25
C HIS A 506 10.09 -6.05 2.35
N TYR A 507 9.44 -6.34 1.20
CA TYR A 507 9.81 -7.42 0.29
C TYR A 507 10.52 -6.97 -0.99
N LEU A 508 10.84 -5.67 -1.13
CA LEU A 508 11.46 -5.11 -2.34
C LEU A 508 12.77 -5.81 -2.73
N ASN A 509 13.55 -6.31 -1.76
CA ASN A 509 14.79 -7.04 -2.00
C ASN A 509 14.57 -8.49 -2.45
N LEU A 510 13.38 -9.06 -2.26
CA LEU A 510 13.12 -10.48 -2.57
C LEU A 510 12.81 -10.73 -4.05
N SER A 511 12.26 -9.75 -4.76
CA SER A 511 11.86 -9.90 -6.16
C SER A 511 11.81 -8.56 -6.88
N LYS A 512 12.11 -8.57 -8.19
CA LYS A 512 11.83 -7.43 -9.08
C LYS A 512 10.38 -7.44 -9.59
N ASN A 513 9.72 -8.60 -9.55
CA ASN A 513 8.36 -8.80 -10.06
C ASN A 513 7.35 -8.76 -8.91
N ILE A 514 6.97 -7.56 -8.50
CA ILE A 514 6.06 -7.31 -7.38
C ILE A 514 4.78 -6.69 -7.92
N TYR A 515 3.71 -7.46 -7.97
CA TYR A 515 2.41 -7.02 -8.44
C TYR A 515 1.46 -6.90 -7.26
N ARG A 516 0.93 -5.69 -7.02
CA ARG A 516 -0.04 -5.41 -5.96
C ARG A 516 -1.43 -5.37 -6.55
N TRP A 517 -2.20 -6.44 -6.36
CA TRP A 517 -3.46 -6.62 -7.03
C TRP A 517 -4.42 -7.57 -6.30
N SER A 518 -5.55 -7.01 -5.87
CA SER A 518 -6.70 -7.79 -5.40
C SER A 518 -7.60 -8.13 -6.60
N PRO A 519 -7.76 -9.43 -6.99
CA PRO A 519 -8.51 -9.87 -8.19
C PRO A 519 -10.04 -9.73 -8.05
N GLY A 520 -10.55 -8.51 -7.96
CA GLY A 520 -11.97 -8.23 -8.09
C GLY A 520 -12.27 -6.75 -8.30
N SER A 521 -13.54 -6.43 -8.52
CA SER A 521 -13.94 -5.06 -8.87
C SER A 521 -13.94 -4.11 -7.66
N LEU A 522 -13.55 -2.85 -7.86
CA LEU A 522 -13.62 -1.83 -6.80
C LEU A 522 -15.04 -1.60 -6.25
N LYS A 523 -16.09 -1.93 -7.04
CA LYS A 523 -17.49 -1.89 -6.57
C LYS A 523 -17.78 -2.97 -5.53
N SER A 524 -17.04 -4.06 -5.58
CA SER A 524 -17.18 -5.20 -4.68
C SER A 524 -16.34 -5.06 -3.42
N PHE A 525 -15.16 -4.44 -3.51
CA PHE A 525 -14.32 -4.03 -2.39
C PHE A 525 -14.79 -2.69 -1.82
N SER A 526 -15.95 -2.69 -1.16
CA SER A 526 -16.62 -1.45 -0.73
C SER A 526 -16.27 -1.07 0.71
N ASN A 527 -16.05 0.23 0.94
CA ASN A 527 -15.85 0.85 2.26
C ASN A 527 -14.65 0.31 3.06
N ILE A 528 -13.53 0.02 2.39
CA ILE A 528 -12.24 -0.22 3.05
C ILE A 528 -11.93 0.96 3.98
N HIS A 529 -11.47 0.66 5.19
CA HIS A 529 -11.22 1.62 6.29
C HIS A 529 -12.46 2.43 6.77
N GLY A 530 -13.63 2.20 6.17
CA GLY A 530 -14.88 2.88 6.47
C GLY A 530 -15.86 2.07 7.32
N VAL A 531 -17.04 2.64 7.55
CA VAL A 531 -18.20 1.92 8.11
C VAL A 531 -18.78 1.04 7.00
N ASN A 532 -19.32 -0.13 7.36
CA ASN A 532 -19.96 -1.05 6.41
C ASN A 532 -19.04 -1.60 5.33
N GLU A 533 -17.81 -1.96 5.70
CA GLU A 533 -16.96 -2.77 4.84
C GLU A 533 -17.69 -4.08 4.48
N ARG A 534 -17.67 -4.41 3.19
CA ARG A 534 -18.33 -5.59 2.64
C ARG A 534 -17.63 -6.07 1.38
N LEU A 535 -17.79 -7.36 1.09
CA LEU A 535 -17.28 -8.03 -0.10
C LEU A 535 -18.40 -8.78 -0.82
N LEU A 536 -18.48 -8.65 -2.14
CA LEU A 536 -19.37 -9.47 -2.96
C LEU A 536 -18.79 -10.89 -3.10
N MET A 537 -19.52 -11.90 -2.63
CA MET A 537 -18.97 -13.26 -2.52
C MET A 537 -18.75 -13.95 -3.87
N SER A 538 -19.40 -13.50 -4.96
CA SER A 538 -19.07 -13.97 -6.32
C SER A 538 -17.66 -13.55 -6.74
N GLU A 539 -17.21 -12.36 -6.36
CA GLU A 539 -15.84 -11.92 -6.63
C GLU A 539 -14.83 -12.68 -5.79
N GLN A 540 -15.17 -13.03 -4.56
CA GLN A 540 -14.35 -13.93 -3.74
C GLN A 540 -14.13 -15.28 -4.44
N MET A 541 -15.15 -15.80 -5.13
CA MET A 541 -15.00 -17.01 -5.94
C MET A 541 -14.09 -16.77 -7.14
N ASN A 542 -14.25 -15.66 -7.86
CA ASN A 542 -13.38 -15.31 -8.99
C ASN A 542 -11.92 -15.11 -8.57
N MET A 543 -11.68 -14.53 -7.40
CA MET A 543 -10.35 -14.41 -6.81
C MET A 543 -9.73 -15.78 -6.50
N ALA A 544 -10.51 -16.73 -5.95
CA ALA A 544 -10.03 -18.09 -5.74
C ALA A 544 -9.72 -18.82 -7.06
N LYS A 545 -10.54 -18.62 -8.11
CA LYS A 545 -10.27 -19.15 -9.45
C LYS A 545 -8.95 -18.62 -10.02
N PHE A 546 -8.75 -17.31 -9.95
CA PHE A 546 -7.53 -16.68 -10.40
C PHE A 546 -6.31 -17.25 -9.66
N TYR A 547 -6.31 -17.29 -8.32
CA TYR A 547 -5.17 -17.83 -7.58
C TYR A 547 -4.89 -19.30 -7.90
N TYR A 548 -5.93 -20.11 -8.12
CA TYR A 548 -5.80 -21.51 -8.51
C TYR A 548 -5.10 -21.65 -9.88
N ASP A 549 -5.56 -20.91 -10.89
CA ASP A 549 -4.97 -20.96 -12.23
C ASP A 549 -3.59 -20.30 -12.27
N PHE A 550 -3.37 -19.23 -11.51
CA PHE A 550 -2.08 -18.55 -11.37
C PHE A 550 -1.00 -19.49 -10.82
N ILE A 551 -1.31 -20.21 -9.74
CA ILE A 551 -0.39 -21.20 -9.16
C ILE A 551 -0.05 -22.28 -10.19
N ARG A 552 -1.05 -22.83 -10.90
CA ARG A 552 -0.84 -23.87 -11.92
C ARG A 552 0.02 -23.39 -13.09
N ASN A 553 -0.26 -22.19 -13.59
CA ASN A 553 0.47 -21.61 -14.70
C ASN A 553 1.94 -21.34 -14.33
N PHE A 554 2.20 -20.80 -13.14
CA PHE A 554 3.57 -20.64 -12.63
C PHE A 554 4.27 -21.98 -12.36
N ASP A 555 3.56 -23.00 -11.87
CA ASP A 555 4.14 -24.32 -11.62
C ASP A 555 4.58 -25.02 -12.92
N LYS A 556 3.94 -24.69 -14.05
CA LYS A 556 4.31 -25.20 -15.38
C LYS A 556 5.41 -24.40 -16.09
N ALA A 557 5.42 -23.08 -15.94
CA ALA A 557 6.27 -22.20 -16.75
C ALA A 557 7.74 -22.23 -16.30
N ASP A 558 8.70 -22.30 -17.21
CA ASP A 558 10.14 -22.26 -16.88
C ASP A 558 10.63 -20.82 -16.72
N VAL A 559 10.35 -20.24 -15.55
CA VAL A 559 10.69 -18.85 -15.16
C VAL A 559 11.39 -18.72 -13.82
#